data_AF-A0A426V8K9-F1
#
_entry.id   AF-A0A426V8K9-F1
#
_cell.length_a   1.000
_cell.length_b   1.000
_cell.length_c   1.000
_cell.angle_alpha   90.00
_cell.angle_beta   90.00
_cell.angle_gamma   90.00
#
_symmetry.space_group_name_H-M   'P 1'
#
loop_
_entity.id
_entity.type
_entity.pdbx_description
1 polymer ?
#
loop_
_entity_poly.entity_id
_entity_poly.type
_entity_poly.pdbx_seq_one_letter_code
_entity_poly.pdbx_strand_id
1 'polypeptide(L)'
;MIEPCHLTARLNRGARPLVPLTLSYAVCLALLAGCANKPLADGTTAQIPVDTGGEATIAFASQGGIQNWQPQGDSAVLLQDRQGQWYLARLQSAATELPYTEQVGFDPGPSGSFGRRSGVLVKGVRYPVTSLTRTDPPGKGQGQR
;
A
#
# COMPACT_ATOMS: atom_id res chain seq x y z
N MET A 1 12.47 21.32 -56.55
CA MET A 1 11.94 19.95 -56.38
C MET A 1 11.65 19.78 -54.89
N ILE A 2 10.47 20.02 -54.29
CA ILE A 2 9.06 19.99 -54.75
C ILE A 2 8.78 18.62 -55.39
N GLU A 3 7.99 17.67 -54.89
CA GLU A 3 6.90 17.63 -53.92
C GLU A 3 6.81 16.20 -53.28
N PRO A 4 5.94 16.01 -52.26
CA PRO A 4 5.68 14.79 -51.49
C PRO A 4 4.54 13.94 -52.10
N CYS A 5 4.48 12.63 -51.80
CA CYS A 5 3.31 11.77 -52.09
C CYS A 5 3.33 10.55 -51.15
N HIS A 6 2.51 10.48 -50.10
CA HIS A 6 1.09 10.04 -50.08
C HIS A 6 0.92 8.52 -49.89
N LEU A 7 0.52 8.13 -48.67
CA LEU A 7 -0.62 7.22 -48.42
C LEU A 7 -0.93 7.25 -46.90
N THR A 8 -1.79 8.14 -46.42
CA THR A 8 -3.27 8.05 -46.46
C THR A 8 -3.80 6.72 -45.94
N ALA A 9 -4.05 6.66 -44.63
CA ALA A 9 -5.19 5.92 -44.09
C ALA A 9 -6.03 6.90 -43.25
N ARG A 10 -7.21 7.18 -43.77
CA ARG A 10 -8.20 8.12 -43.27
C ARG A 10 -9.09 7.50 -42.20
N LEU A 11 -9.49 8.36 -41.27
CA LEU A 11 -10.81 8.45 -40.62
C LEU A 11 -11.29 7.28 -39.74
N ASN A 12 -11.51 7.51 -38.44
CA ASN A 12 -12.65 8.21 -37.84
C ASN A 12 -13.88 7.31 -37.63
N ARG A 13 -14.17 7.01 -36.35
CA ARG A 13 -15.48 6.80 -35.70
C ARG A 13 -15.16 6.19 -34.33
N GLY A 14 -15.39 6.84 -33.19
CA GLY A 14 -16.62 7.52 -32.80
C GLY A 14 -17.38 6.59 -31.86
N ALA A 15 -17.13 6.72 -30.56
CA ALA A 15 -18.01 6.24 -29.48
C ALA A 15 -17.49 6.75 -28.13
N ARG A 16 -17.58 8.06 -27.90
CA ARG A 16 -17.62 8.60 -26.54
C ARG A 16 -19.09 8.65 -26.15
N PRO A 17 -19.61 7.72 -25.32
CA PRO A 17 -20.96 7.90 -24.79
C PRO A 17 -20.93 9.10 -23.83
N LEU A 18 -21.51 10.19 -24.32
CA LEU A 18 -22.03 11.31 -23.53
C LEU A 18 -22.98 10.73 -22.47
N VAL A 19 -22.55 10.71 -21.21
CA VAL A 19 -23.44 10.41 -20.08
C VAL A 19 -24.17 11.72 -19.75
N PRO A 20 -25.49 11.79 -19.90
CA PRO A 20 -26.24 13.01 -19.70
C PRO A 20 -26.30 13.36 -18.20
N LEU A 21 -25.78 14.54 -17.89
CA LEU A 21 -25.94 15.23 -16.63
C LEU A 21 -27.27 15.99 -16.68
N THR A 22 -28.36 15.41 -16.16
CA THR A 22 -29.52 16.18 -15.64
C THR A 22 -30.50 15.29 -14.86
N LEU A 23 -30.96 15.85 -13.74
CA LEU A 23 -32.25 15.62 -13.06
C LEU A 23 -32.56 14.22 -12.49
N SER A 24 -32.47 14.10 -11.15
CA SER A 24 -33.55 13.53 -10.33
C SER A 24 -33.36 13.92 -8.86
N TYR A 25 -33.72 15.18 -8.59
CA TYR A 25 -33.95 15.73 -7.27
C TYR A 25 -35.42 15.47 -6.93
N ALA A 26 -35.74 14.34 -6.29
CA ALA A 26 -36.97 14.08 -5.52
C ALA A 26 -37.07 12.59 -5.18
N VAL A 27 -36.69 12.22 -3.96
CA VAL A 27 -37.52 11.46 -3.01
C VAL A 27 -36.86 11.69 -1.66
N CYS A 28 -37.36 12.72 -0.99
CA CYS A 28 -37.24 12.90 0.45
C CYS A 28 -38.40 12.11 1.09
N LEU A 29 -38.19 11.64 2.32
CA LEU A 29 -39.14 10.91 3.18
C LEU A 29 -39.38 9.42 2.85
N ALA A 30 -38.59 8.56 3.49
CA ALA A 30 -39.09 7.68 4.55
C ALA A 30 -37.94 6.82 5.08
N LEU A 31 -37.78 6.78 6.42
CA LEU A 31 -37.13 5.76 7.27
C LEU A 31 -36.31 6.41 8.40
N LEU A 32 -37.01 7.16 9.26
CA LEU A 32 -36.62 7.33 10.67
C LEU A 32 -37.16 6.12 11.45
N ALA A 33 -36.39 5.04 11.52
CA ALA A 33 -36.64 3.96 12.47
C ALA A 33 -35.37 3.13 12.67
N GLY A 34 -34.61 3.42 13.74
CA GLY A 34 -33.52 2.54 14.16
C GLY A 34 -32.42 3.21 14.99
N CYS A 35 -32.75 3.79 16.14
CA CYS A 35 -31.76 3.98 17.21
C CYS A 35 -31.44 2.60 17.82
N ALA A 36 -30.64 1.80 17.12
CA ALA A 36 -30.02 0.62 17.70
C ALA A 36 -28.66 1.05 18.25
N ASN A 37 -28.64 1.40 19.53
CA ASN A 37 -27.42 1.61 20.30
C ASN A 37 -26.61 0.31 20.31
N LYS A 38 -25.72 0.13 19.31
CA LYS A 38 -24.63 -0.82 19.43
C LYS A 38 -23.62 -0.23 20.40
N PRO A 39 -23.26 -0.94 21.49
CA PRO A 39 -22.10 -0.54 22.27
C PRO A 39 -20.90 -0.56 21.32
N LEU A 40 -20.25 0.59 21.20
CA LEU A 40 -18.94 0.69 20.58
C LEU A 40 -18.02 -0.14 21.46
N ALA A 41 -17.69 -1.34 21.00
CA ALA A 41 -16.59 -2.10 21.58
C ALA A 41 -15.32 -1.29 21.26
N ASP A 42 -14.88 -0.56 22.27
CA ASP A 42 -13.58 0.06 22.39
C ASP A 42 -12.44 -0.90 22.02
N GLY A 43 -11.41 -0.34 21.37
CA GLY A 43 -10.08 -0.92 21.36
C GLY A 43 -9.73 -1.82 20.17
N THR A 44 -9.85 -1.33 18.93
CA THR A 44 -8.99 -1.84 17.84
C THR A 44 -7.54 -1.44 18.13
N THR A 45 -6.89 -2.20 18.99
CA THR A 45 -5.43 -2.25 19.02
C THR A 45 -5.05 -2.97 17.73
N ALA A 46 -4.45 -2.26 16.77
CA ALA A 46 -3.95 -2.86 15.54
C ALA A 46 -3.05 -4.04 15.92
N GLN A 47 -3.55 -5.27 15.74
CA GLN A 47 -2.81 -6.47 16.10
C GLN A 47 -1.66 -6.58 15.12
N ILE A 48 -0.45 -6.30 15.60
CA ILE A 48 0.79 -6.54 14.87
C ILE A 48 0.80 -8.03 14.52
N PRO A 49 0.92 -8.40 13.23
CA PRO A 49 0.99 -9.79 12.82
C PRO A 49 2.01 -10.55 13.64
N VAL A 50 1.64 -11.77 14.03
CA VAL A 50 2.46 -12.63 14.87
C VAL A 50 3.74 -12.95 14.10
N ASP A 51 4.87 -12.74 14.78
CA ASP A 51 6.17 -13.11 14.27
C ASP A 51 6.28 -14.65 14.32
N THR A 52 6.25 -15.31 13.15
CA THR A 52 6.16 -16.77 13.04
C THR A 52 7.52 -17.42 12.73
N GLY A 53 8.64 -16.68 12.76
CA GLY A 53 9.91 -17.17 12.23
C GLY A 53 11.18 -16.69 12.94
N GLY A 54 12.32 -17.19 12.48
CA GLY A 54 13.63 -16.59 12.77
C GLY A 54 13.96 -15.46 11.78
N GLU A 55 15.06 -14.74 12.02
CA GLU A 55 15.54 -13.66 11.17
C GLU A 55 15.53 -14.04 9.68
N ALA A 56 14.78 -13.29 8.88
CA ALA A 56 14.57 -13.49 7.45
C ALA A 56 15.33 -12.44 6.62
N THR A 57 15.45 -12.69 5.32
CA THR A 57 16.07 -11.75 4.37
C THR A 57 15.40 -11.86 3.01
N ILE A 58 15.07 -10.72 2.40
CA ILE A 58 14.53 -10.62 1.04
C ILE A 58 15.69 -10.35 0.08
N ALA A 59 15.97 -11.29 -0.81
CA ALA A 59 16.99 -11.11 -1.84
C ALA A 59 16.55 -10.11 -2.92
N PHE A 60 17.51 -9.46 -3.58
CA PHE A 60 17.29 -8.55 -4.72
C PHE A 60 16.32 -7.38 -4.43
N ALA A 61 16.22 -6.95 -3.17
CA ALA A 61 15.39 -5.81 -2.80
C ALA A 61 15.82 -4.51 -3.50
N SER A 62 17.12 -4.35 -3.83
CA SER A 62 17.62 -3.20 -4.60
C SER A 62 17.13 -3.17 -6.05
N GLN A 63 16.65 -4.30 -6.59
CA GLN A 63 16.15 -4.43 -7.95
C GLN A 63 14.61 -4.50 -7.99
N GLY A 64 13.93 -4.01 -6.95
CA GLY A 64 12.47 -4.11 -6.85
C GLY A 64 11.99 -5.48 -6.38
N GLY A 65 12.77 -6.17 -5.53
CA GLY A 65 12.36 -7.42 -4.89
C GLY A 65 11.15 -7.30 -3.95
N ILE A 66 10.81 -6.08 -3.54
CA ILE A 66 9.63 -5.75 -2.71
C ILE A 66 8.54 -5.23 -3.64
N GLN A 67 7.40 -5.92 -3.72
CA GLN A 67 6.28 -5.54 -4.59
C GLN A 67 5.25 -4.68 -3.90
N ASN A 68 4.96 -4.97 -2.63
CA ASN A 68 3.93 -4.29 -1.87
C ASN A 68 4.40 -4.07 -0.43
N TRP A 69 3.79 -3.11 0.24
CA TRP A 69 4.06 -2.82 1.63
C TRP A 69 2.80 -2.32 2.33
N GLN A 70 2.71 -2.55 3.63
CA GLN A 70 1.62 -2.02 4.46
C GLN A 70 2.17 -1.52 5.79
N PRO A 71 1.78 -0.31 6.23
CA PRO A 71 2.20 0.19 7.53
C PRO A 71 1.49 -0.60 8.63
N GLN A 72 2.24 -1.01 9.65
CA GLN A 72 1.73 -1.66 10.84
C GLN A 72 1.96 -0.72 12.04
N GLY A 73 1.14 0.32 12.12
CA GLY A 73 1.36 1.43 13.04
C GLY A 73 2.54 2.31 12.61
N ASP A 74 3.29 2.80 13.59
CA ASP A 74 4.45 3.69 13.43
C ASP A 74 5.80 2.97 13.55
N SER A 75 5.81 1.78 14.15
CA SER A 75 7.05 1.09 14.55
C SER A 75 7.35 -0.16 13.72
N ALA A 76 6.44 -0.56 12.82
CA ALA A 76 6.61 -1.72 11.98
C ALA A 76 5.98 -1.53 10.60
N VAL A 77 6.53 -2.25 9.61
CA VAL A 77 6.04 -2.27 8.24
C VAL A 77 6.02 -3.71 7.74
N LEU A 78 4.92 -4.10 7.12
CA LEU A 78 4.79 -5.35 6.39
C LEU A 78 5.32 -5.16 4.97
N LEU A 79 6.11 -6.11 4.51
CA LEU A 79 6.74 -6.12 3.21
C LEU A 79 6.35 -7.39 2.48
N GLN A 80 5.97 -7.25 1.22
CA GLN A 80 5.68 -8.37 0.34
C GLN A 80 6.80 -8.54 -0.68
N ASP A 81 7.38 -9.74 -0.75
CA ASP A 81 8.35 -10.05 -1.80
C ASP A 81 7.67 -10.37 -3.14
N ARG A 82 8.48 -10.65 -4.17
CA ARG A 82 7.96 -11.02 -5.49
C ARG A 82 7.26 -12.37 -5.57
N GLN A 83 7.45 -13.23 -4.57
CA GLN A 83 6.82 -14.55 -4.48
C GLN A 83 5.50 -14.49 -3.69
N GLY A 84 5.08 -13.28 -3.27
CA GLY A 84 3.88 -13.07 -2.49
C GLY A 84 4.05 -13.38 -1.00
N GLN A 85 5.28 -13.61 -0.52
CA GLN A 85 5.56 -13.86 0.88
C GLN A 85 5.61 -12.55 1.65
N TRP A 86 5.05 -12.59 2.86
CA TRP A 86 4.97 -11.44 3.73
C TRP A 86 6.02 -11.51 4.85
N TYR A 87 6.61 -10.36 5.11
CA TYR A 87 7.63 -10.19 6.12
C TYR A 87 7.29 -8.96 6.97
N LEU A 88 7.40 -9.09 8.29
CA LEU A 88 7.27 -7.98 9.23
C LEU A 88 8.67 -7.41 9.50
N ALA A 89 8.88 -6.15 9.11
CA ALA A 89 10.07 -5.39 9.43
C ALA A 89 9.77 -4.47 10.62
N ARG A 90 10.48 -4.65 11.73
CA ARG A 90 10.40 -3.71 12.86
C ARG A 90 11.45 -2.63 12.72
N LEU A 91 11.04 -1.38 12.90
CA LEU A 91 11.93 -0.23 12.88
C LEU A 91 12.62 -0.07 14.24
N GLN A 92 13.83 0.50 14.24
CA GLN A 92 14.56 0.82 15.47
C GLN A 92 13.94 1.97 16.24
N SER A 93 13.29 2.90 15.52
CA SER A 93 12.58 4.04 16.09
C SER A 93 11.22 4.16 15.42
N ALA A 94 10.23 4.64 16.17
CA ALA A 94 8.91 4.93 15.62
C ALA A 94 8.99 6.02 14.54
N ALA A 95 8.41 5.73 13.39
CA ALA A 95 8.22 6.64 12.28
C ALA A 95 6.76 7.08 12.27
N THR A 96 6.45 8.20 12.95
CA THR A 96 5.08 8.71 13.10
C THR A 96 4.38 8.97 11.76
N GLU A 97 5.14 9.27 10.70
CA GLU A 97 4.63 9.52 9.35
C GLU A 97 4.35 8.24 8.54
N LEU A 98 4.78 7.07 9.01
CA LEU A 98 4.66 5.79 8.30
C LEU A 98 3.21 5.40 7.96
N PRO A 99 2.21 5.52 8.86
CA PRO A 99 0.83 5.17 8.54
C PRO A 99 0.12 6.22 7.64
N TYR A 100 0.70 7.42 7.51
CA TYR A 100 0.11 8.52 6.75
C TYR A 100 0.77 8.75 5.39
N THR A 101 1.89 8.08 5.11
CA THR A 101 2.58 8.20 3.83
C THR A 101 1.96 7.26 2.80
N GLU A 102 1.85 7.72 1.55
CA GLU A 102 1.43 6.90 0.42
C GLU A 102 2.59 6.15 -0.22
N GLN A 103 3.83 6.54 0.12
CA GLN A 103 5.05 6.00 -0.45
C GLN A 103 6.10 5.79 0.64
N VAL A 104 6.78 4.65 0.54
CA VAL A 104 7.92 4.27 1.36
C VAL A 104 9.04 3.83 0.43
N GLY A 105 10.24 4.32 0.68
CA GLY A 105 11.45 3.83 0.02
C GLY A 105 12.12 2.73 0.85
N PHE A 106 12.89 1.88 0.18
CA PHE A 106 13.64 0.82 0.85
C PHE A 106 15.12 0.97 0.53
N ASP A 107 15.94 1.01 1.58
CA ASP A 107 17.39 0.97 1.47
C ASP A 107 17.93 -0.39 1.95
N PRO A 108 18.10 -1.36 1.03
CA PRO A 108 18.66 -2.66 1.37
C PRO A 108 20.15 -2.60 1.76
N GLY A 109 20.84 -1.48 1.51
CA GLY A 109 22.27 -1.34 1.75
C GLY A 109 23.13 -2.07 0.70
N PRO A 110 24.44 -2.21 0.97
CA PRO A 110 25.43 -2.66 -0.03
C PRO A 110 25.26 -4.11 -0.48
N SER A 111 24.60 -4.96 0.32
CA SER A 111 24.31 -6.36 -0.05
C SER A 111 23.17 -6.50 -1.05
N GLY A 112 22.41 -5.44 -1.35
CA GLY A 112 21.24 -5.48 -2.24
C GLY A 112 20.07 -6.33 -1.73
N SER A 113 20.21 -6.92 -0.55
CA SER A 113 19.19 -7.75 0.13
C SER A 113 18.64 -7.00 1.34
N PHE A 114 17.33 -7.12 1.58
CA PHE A 114 16.65 -6.43 2.68
C PHE A 114 16.51 -7.33 3.91
N GLY A 115 16.95 -6.85 5.07
CA GLY A 115 16.90 -7.57 6.35
C GLY A 115 17.18 -6.63 7.53
N ARG A 116 17.58 -7.18 8.68
CA ARG A 116 17.94 -6.41 9.89
C ARG A 116 19.05 -5.37 9.74
N ARG A 117 19.84 -5.39 8.66
CA ARG A 117 20.88 -4.38 8.40
C ARG A 117 20.43 -3.29 7.41
N SER A 118 19.18 -3.36 6.97
CA SER A 118 18.61 -2.47 5.98
C SER A 118 17.86 -1.31 6.65
N GLY A 119 17.42 -0.35 5.85
CA GLY A 119 16.64 0.80 6.31
C GLY A 119 15.38 1.01 5.49
N VAL A 120 14.37 1.60 6.12
CA VAL A 120 13.14 2.06 5.49
C VAL A 120 13.20 3.58 5.40
N LEU A 121 12.87 4.13 4.24
CA LEU A 121 12.85 5.56 3.96
C LEU A 121 11.40 6.06 4.02
N VAL A 122 11.06 6.82 5.05
CA VAL A 122 9.72 7.43 5.20
C VAL A 122 9.88 8.93 5.00
N LYS A 123 9.22 9.50 3.98
CA LYS A 123 9.35 10.93 3.61
C LYS A 123 10.82 11.41 3.47
N GLY A 124 11.71 10.52 3.00
CA GLY A 124 13.14 10.78 2.84
C GLY A 124 14.01 10.59 4.09
N VAL A 125 13.40 10.31 5.25
CA VAL A 125 14.13 10.00 6.49
C VAL A 125 14.39 8.50 6.58
N ARG A 126 15.63 8.11 6.87
CA ARG A 126 16.04 6.71 7.02
C ARG A 126 15.81 6.20 8.44
N TYR A 127 15.00 5.16 8.55
CA TYR A 127 14.76 4.40 9.78
C TYR A 127 15.40 3.01 9.66
N PRO A 128 16.43 2.70 10.47
CA PRO A 128 17.02 1.36 10.48
C PRO A 128 16.01 0.29 10.89
N VAL A 129 16.11 -0.88 10.28
CA VAL A 129 15.33 -2.07 10.66
C VAL A 129 16.07 -2.80 11.78
N THR A 130 15.34 -3.30 12.78
CA THR A 130 15.91 -4.04 13.91
C THR A 130 15.73 -5.55 13.78
N SER A 131 14.65 -5.98 13.12
CA SER A 131 14.38 -7.38 12.80
C SER A 131 13.53 -7.44 11.54
N LEU A 132 13.77 -8.46 10.72
CA LEU A 132 12.86 -8.84 9.64
C LEU A 132 12.46 -10.28 9.85
N THR A 133 11.16 -10.55 9.92
CA THR A 133 10.69 -11.92 10.09
C THR A 133 9.54 -12.26 9.17
N ARG A 134 9.42 -13.53 8.78
CA ARG A 134 8.30 -14.00 7.98
C ARG A 134 7.03 -14.03 8.82
N THR A 135 5.94 -13.55 8.24
CA THR A 135 4.63 -13.45 8.87
C THR A 135 3.57 -13.93 7.90
N ASP A 136 2.41 -14.25 8.46
CA ASP A 136 1.19 -14.41 7.68
C ASP A 136 0.83 -13.10 6.95
N PRO A 137 0.12 -13.18 5.82
CA PRO A 137 -0.35 -12.01 5.09
C PRO A 137 -1.17 -11.08 6.00
N PRO A 138 -1.14 -9.76 5.77
CA PRO A 138 -2.02 -8.83 6.47
C PRO A 138 -3.46 -9.26 6.25
N GLY A 139 -4.16 -9.57 7.35
CA GLY A 139 -5.58 -9.88 7.32
C GLY A 139 -6.34 -8.73 6.64
N LYS A 140 -7.28 -9.08 5.75
CA LYS A 140 -8.17 -8.10 5.10
C LYS A 140 -8.99 -7.38 6.18
N GLY A 141 -8.49 -6.22 6.62
CA GLY A 141 -9.07 -5.45 7.72
C GLY A 141 -8.19 -4.29 8.20
N GLN A 142 -6.94 -4.22 7.75
CA GLN A 142 -5.98 -3.20 8.21
C GLN A 142 -5.79 -2.00 7.26
N GLY A 143 -6.75 -1.75 6.37
CA GLY A 143 -6.72 -0.56 5.52
C GLY A 143 -8.07 -0.30 4.86
N GLN A 144 -8.92 0.52 5.48
CA GLN A 144 -9.67 1.61 4.84
C GLN A 144 -10.55 2.30 5.88
N ARG A 145 -10.23 3.55 6.24
CA ARG A 145 -11.27 4.54 6.51
C ARG A 145 -10.78 5.94 6.22
#